data_AF-A0A1M3LCT5-F1
#
_entry.id   AF-A0A1M3LCT5-F1
#
_cell.length_a   1.000
_cell.length_b   1.000
_cell.length_c   1.000
_cell.angle_alpha   90.00
_cell.angle_beta   90.00
_cell.angle_gamma   90.00
#
_symmetry.space_group_name_H-M   'P 1'
#
loop_
_entity.id
_entity.type
_entity.pdbx_description
1 polymer ?
#
loop_
_entity_poly.entity_id
_entity_poly.type
_entity_poly.pdbx_seq_one_letter_code
_entity_poly.pdbx_strand_id
1 'polypeptide(L)'
;MMLEIGGMSTLWIMLKSGHYTMKKSLDEIGFIPNVDYIILEKIITSLRSYTKYQYFIIDNHGNKINFKLGGFEIAYIDEDQISNQRFTSRFVEIYDTSKDKYYHYISKIGGISFFKEELIPLLEKLNELGSWEAYQIYIELEETKKKLQSLKKDYDELNDKYYALEETMNKEN
;
A
#
# COMPACT_ATOMS: atom_id res chain seq x y z
N MET A 1 -2.01 -23.83 -6.73
CA MET A 1 -3.32 -23.84 -7.40
C MET A 1 -3.19 -22.96 -8.64
N MET A 2 -3.48 -23.50 -9.83
CA MET A 2 -3.42 -22.74 -11.09
C MET A 2 -4.66 -21.85 -11.19
N LEU A 3 -4.48 -20.55 -11.48
CA LEU A 3 -5.60 -19.62 -11.64
C LEU A 3 -6.00 -19.56 -13.11
N GLU A 4 -7.28 -19.74 -13.41
CA GLU A 4 -7.80 -19.53 -14.76
C GLU A 4 -7.73 -18.04 -15.11
N ILE A 5 -6.90 -17.70 -16.09
CA ILE A 5 -6.78 -16.35 -16.66
C ILE A 5 -7.78 -16.27 -17.82
N GLY A 6 -8.96 -15.72 -17.54
CA GLY A 6 -10.06 -15.57 -18.50
C GLY A 6 -10.28 -14.11 -18.92
N GLY A 7 -11.31 -13.87 -19.75
CA GLY A 7 -11.63 -12.53 -20.28
C GLY A 7 -12.05 -11.47 -19.25
N MET A 8 -12.19 -11.84 -17.97
CA MET A 8 -12.47 -10.94 -16.84
C MET A 8 -11.26 -10.78 -15.91
N SER A 9 -10.06 -11.04 -16.43
CA SER A 9 -8.82 -10.95 -15.69
C SER A 9 -7.84 -9.99 -16.37
N THR A 10 -7.15 -9.21 -15.57
CA THR A 10 -6.12 -8.25 -16.01
C THR A 10 -4.78 -8.66 -15.42
N LEU A 11 -3.74 -8.70 -16.25
CA LEU A 11 -2.37 -8.92 -15.78
C LEU A 11 -1.66 -7.59 -15.64
N TRP A 12 -1.15 -7.33 -14.45
CA TRP A 12 -0.33 -6.17 -14.13
C TRP A 12 1.10 -6.63 -13.87
N ILE A 13 2.04 -6.11 -14.65
CA ILE A 13 3.45 -6.46 -14.56
C ILE A 13 4.16 -5.35 -13.82
N MET A 14 4.67 -5.64 -12.63
CA MET A 14 5.46 -4.70 -11.85
C MET A 14 6.95 -4.95 -12.09
N LEU A 15 7.63 -3.90 -12.55
CA LEU A 15 9.07 -3.91 -12.81
C LEU A 15 9.83 -3.52 -11.55
N LYS A 16 11.10 -3.95 -11.44
CA LYS A 16 12.00 -3.55 -10.34
C LYS A 16 12.17 -2.03 -10.18
N SER A 17 11.90 -1.25 -11.22
CA SER A 17 11.91 0.21 -11.13
C SER A 17 10.66 0.80 -10.43
N GLY A 18 9.70 -0.03 -10.05
CA GLY A 18 8.38 0.38 -9.57
C GLY A 18 7.42 0.89 -10.66
N HIS A 19 7.74 0.71 -11.94
CA HIS A 19 6.78 0.96 -13.02
C HIS A 19 5.90 -0.27 -13.20
N TYR A 20 4.64 -0.07 -13.56
CA TYR A 20 3.77 -1.18 -13.92
C TYR A 20 3.18 -1.02 -15.32
N THR A 21 2.97 -2.15 -15.99
CA THR A 21 2.34 -2.20 -17.32
C THR A 21 1.27 -3.27 -17.35
N MET A 22 0.20 -3.04 -18.12
CA MET A 22 -0.91 -3.97 -18.25
C MET A 22 -0.69 -4.90 -19.45
N LYS A 23 -1.02 -6.18 -19.28
CA LYS A 23 -0.92 -7.22 -20.32
C LYS A 23 -2.18 -8.07 -20.37
N LYS A 24 -2.43 -8.68 -21.53
CA LYS A 24 -3.62 -9.50 -21.77
C LYS A 24 -3.37 -11.00 -21.62
N SER A 25 -2.12 -11.44 -21.75
CA SER A 25 -1.75 -12.84 -21.61
C SER A 25 -0.37 -13.00 -20.94
N LEU A 26 -0.11 -14.19 -20.39
CA LEU A 26 1.19 -14.54 -19.82
C LEU A 26 2.30 -14.58 -20.87
N ASP A 27 1.97 -14.97 -22.10
CA ASP A 27 2.94 -15.07 -23.21
C ASP A 27 3.58 -13.71 -23.53
N GLU A 28 2.85 -12.61 -23.31
CA GLU A 28 3.37 -11.25 -23.49
C GLU A 28 4.40 -10.86 -22.41
N ILE A 29 4.51 -11.61 -21.31
CA ILE A 29 5.38 -11.29 -20.16
C ILE A 29 6.80 -11.80 -20.37
N GLY A 30 6.98 -12.93 -21.07
CA GLY A 30 8.27 -13.62 -21.22
C GLY A 30 9.39 -12.76 -21.85
N PHE A 31 9.02 -11.65 -22.50
CA PHE A 31 9.94 -10.72 -23.16
C PHE A 31 10.19 -9.43 -22.36
N ILE A 32 9.56 -9.27 -21.20
CA ILE A 32 9.69 -8.06 -20.39
C ILE A 32 10.89 -8.24 -19.46
N PRO A 33 11.97 -7.45 -19.61
CA PRO A 33 13.11 -7.54 -18.71
C PRO A 33 12.76 -6.96 -17.33
N ASN A 34 13.42 -7.46 -16.28
CA ASN A 34 13.34 -6.93 -14.91
C ASN A 34 11.94 -6.93 -14.29
N VAL A 35 11.13 -7.95 -14.59
CA VAL A 35 9.88 -8.22 -13.87
C VAL A 35 10.22 -8.59 -12.43
N ASP A 36 9.54 -7.95 -11.48
CA ASP A 36 9.62 -8.25 -10.05
C ASP A 36 8.40 -9.06 -9.62
N TYR A 37 7.20 -8.61 -9.99
CA TYR A 37 5.94 -9.29 -9.69
C TYR A 37 4.99 -9.31 -10.88
N ILE A 38 4.21 -10.39 -10.99
CA ILE A 38 3.06 -10.50 -11.88
C ILE A 38 1.82 -10.53 -11.00
N ILE A 39 0.95 -9.55 -11.16
CA ILE A 39 -0.27 -9.39 -10.38
C ILE A 39 -1.45 -9.69 -11.28
N LEU A 40 -2.22 -10.71 -10.94
CA LEU A 40 -3.49 -11.04 -11.55
C LEU A 40 -4.61 -10.34 -10.78
N GLU A 41 -5.28 -9.41 -11.45
CA GLU A 41 -6.53 -8.83 -11.01
C GLU A 41 -7.69 -9.63 -11.61
N LYS A 42 -8.60 -10.10 -10.76
CA LYS A 42 -9.78 -10.86 -11.18
C LYS A 42 -11.04 -10.15 -10.72
N ILE A 43 -11.98 -9.94 -11.63
CA ILE A 43 -13.33 -9.50 -11.27
C ILE A 43 -14.06 -10.67 -10.64
N ILE A 44 -14.41 -10.54 -9.36
CA ILE A 44 -15.14 -11.58 -8.61
C ILE A 44 -16.66 -11.38 -8.76
N THR A 45 -17.10 -10.13 -8.83
CA THR A 45 -18.52 -9.80 -9.00
C THR A 45 -18.64 -8.45 -9.69
N SER A 46 -19.57 -8.33 -10.64
CA SER A 46 -19.89 -7.07 -11.30
C SER A 46 -21.41 -6.92 -11.31
N LEU A 47 -21.93 -6.02 -10.48
CA LEU A 47 -23.34 -5.63 -10.43
C LEU A 47 -23.49 -4.18 -10.86
N ARG A 48 -24.74 -3.76 -11.14
CA ARG A 48 -25.04 -2.40 -11.64
C ARG A 48 -24.56 -1.28 -10.69
N SER A 49 -24.42 -1.57 -9.40
CA SER A 49 -24.05 -0.60 -8.35
C SER A 49 -22.64 -0.78 -7.79
N TYR A 50 -21.98 -1.92 -8.00
CA TYR A 50 -20.61 -2.14 -7.53
C TYR A 50 -19.90 -3.25 -8.30
N THR A 51 -18.57 -3.14 -8.35
CA THR A 51 -17.68 -4.18 -8.87
C THR A 51 -16.69 -4.58 -7.79
N LYS A 52 -16.43 -5.88 -7.66
CA LYS A 52 -15.45 -6.44 -6.75
C LYS A 52 -14.26 -7.02 -7.49
N TYR A 53 -13.06 -6.65 -7.05
CA TYR A 53 -11.81 -7.13 -7.61
C TYR A 53 -11.01 -7.86 -6.56
N GLN A 54 -10.39 -8.98 -6.92
CA GLN A 54 -9.43 -9.67 -6.08
C GLN A 54 -8.08 -9.75 -6.79
N TYR A 55 -7.01 -9.61 -6.02
CA TYR A 55 -5.67 -9.57 -6.55
C TYR A 55 -4.86 -10.77 -6.06
N PHE A 56 -4.10 -11.35 -6.97
CA PHE A 56 -3.21 -12.47 -6.69
C PHE A 56 -1.85 -12.17 -7.27
N ILE A 57 -0.79 -12.51 -6.55
CA ILE A 57 0.54 -12.58 -7.16
C ILE A 57 0.67 -13.97 -7.78
N ILE A 58 1.18 -14.02 -9.00
CA ILE A 58 1.37 -15.25 -9.75
C ILE A 58 2.82 -15.37 -10.26
N ASP A 59 3.25 -16.59 -10.52
CA ASP A 59 4.50 -16.85 -11.24
C ASP A 59 4.31 -16.72 -12.78
N ASN A 60 5.39 -16.91 -13.52
CA ASN A 60 5.40 -16.92 -14.99
C ASN A 60 4.62 -18.09 -15.62
N HIS A 61 4.15 -19.04 -14.80
CA HIS A 61 3.31 -20.16 -15.22
C HIS A 61 1.83 -19.96 -14.83
N GLY A 62 1.47 -18.84 -14.20
CA GLY A 62 0.10 -18.55 -13.77
C GLY A 62 -0.30 -19.19 -12.43
N ASN A 63 0.65 -19.77 -11.69
CA ASN A 63 0.38 -20.31 -10.36
C ASN A 63 0.38 -19.19 -9.33
N LYS A 64 -0.60 -19.20 -8.42
CA LYS A 64 -0.59 -18.31 -7.26
C LYS A 64 0.69 -18.55 -6.45
N ILE A 65 1.40 -17.46 -6.16
CA ILE A 65 2.51 -17.42 -5.21
C ILE A 65 2.15 -16.48 -4.07
N ASN A 66 2.65 -16.82 -2.87
CA ASN A 66 2.47 -15.93 -1.73
C ASN A 66 3.52 -14.82 -1.80
N PHE A 67 3.09 -13.62 -1.46
CA PHE A 67 3.99 -12.49 -1.45
C PHE A 67 4.77 -12.49 -0.14
N LYS A 68 6.10 -12.66 -0.20
CA LYS A 68 6.93 -12.82 1.00
C LYS A 68 8.19 -11.98 0.92
N LEU A 69 8.60 -11.44 2.06
CA LEU A 69 9.88 -10.77 2.23
C LEU A 69 10.38 -10.98 3.66
N GLY A 70 11.59 -11.52 3.78
CA GLY A 70 12.16 -11.88 5.08
C GLY A 70 11.28 -12.86 5.85
N GLY A 71 11.01 -12.54 7.11
CA GLY A 71 10.14 -13.32 7.99
C GLY A 71 8.64 -13.09 7.79
N PHE A 72 8.22 -12.30 6.81
CA PHE A 72 6.82 -11.88 6.62
C PHE A 72 6.24 -12.38 5.30
N GLU A 73 4.97 -12.78 5.33
CA GLU A 73 4.23 -13.30 4.20
C GLU A 73 2.82 -12.74 4.17
N ILE A 74 2.33 -12.33 3.00
CA ILE A 74 0.94 -11.94 2.82
C ILE A 74 0.10 -13.21 2.69
N ALA A 75 -0.67 -13.50 3.73
CA ALA A 75 -1.55 -14.65 3.79
C ALA A 75 -2.83 -14.42 2.98
N TYR A 76 -3.38 -13.21 3.09
CA TYR A 76 -4.64 -12.86 2.47
C TYR A 76 -4.71 -11.38 2.08
N ILE A 77 -5.35 -11.13 0.94
CA ILE A 77 -5.69 -9.80 0.42
C ILE A 77 -7.18 -9.86 0.12
N ASP A 78 -7.96 -9.05 0.83
CA ASP A 78 -9.41 -8.96 0.65
C ASP A 78 -9.76 -8.30 -0.71
N GLU A 79 -11.03 -8.36 -1.07
CA GLU A 79 -11.55 -7.80 -2.30
C GLU A 79 -11.59 -6.27 -2.24
N ASP A 80 -11.24 -5.61 -3.34
CA ASP A 80 -11.62 -4.22 -3.55
C ASP A 80 -13.11 -4.15 -3.85
N GLN A 81 -13.87 -3.49 -2.98
CA GLN A 81 -15.23 -3.10 -3.30
C GLN A 81 -15.24 -1.67 -3.85
N ILE A 82 -15.58 -1.52 -5.13
CA ILE A 82 -15.76 -0.22 -5.77
C ILE A 82 -17.26 0.04 -5.91
N SER A 83 -17.79 0.99 -5.13
CA SER A 83 -19.19 1.44 -5.19
C SER A 83 -19.22 2.91 -5.56
N ASN A 84 -20.03 3.30 -6.55
CA ASN A 84 -20.11 4.69 -7.05
C ASN A 84 -18.74 5.31 -7.35
N GLN A 85 -17.82 4.54 -7.96
CA GLN A 85 -16.43 4.93 -8.26
C GLN A 85 -15.54 5.23 -7.04
N ARG A 86 -15.96 4.86 -5.82
CA ARG A 86 -15.17 5.03 -4.60
C ARG A 86 -14.75 3.69 -4.04
N PHE A 87 -13.46 3.55 -3.83
CA PHE A 87 -12.89 2.51 -3.00
C PHE A 87 -13.12 2.85 -1.52
N THR A 88 -13.48 1.85 -0.71
CA THR A 88 -13.69 2.02 0.73
C THR A 88 -12.43 1.74 1.52
N SER A 89 -12.00 0.48 1.50
CA SER A 89 -10.82 -0.04 2.17
C SER A 89 -10.65 -1.50 1.80
N ARG A 90 -9.46 -2.04 2.06
CA ARG A 90 -9.18 -3.47 1.90
C ARG A 90 -8.51 -4.00 3.15
N PHE A 91 -8.95 -5.18 3.59
CA PHE A 91 -8.28 -5.91 4.65
C PHE A 91 -7.12 -6.75 4.10
N VAL A 92 -5.99 -6.76 4.79
CA VAL A 92 -4.79 -7.52 4.43
C VAL A 92 -4.31 -8.28 5.66
N GLU A 93 -4.08 -9.58 5.49
CA GLU A 93 -3.55 -10.44 6.53
C GLU A 93 -2.08 -10.75 6.27
N ILE A 94 -1.25 -10.49 7.28
CA ILE A 94 0.20 -10.62 7.21
C ILE A 94 0.62 -11.64 8.25
N TYR A 95 1.28 -12.70 7.80
CA TYR A 95 1.81 -13.76 8.62
C TYR A 95 3.29 -13.49 8.94
N ASP A 96 3.61 -13.40 10.23
CA ASP A 96 4.98 -13.39 10.74
C ASP A 96 5.42 -14.83 11.03
N THR A 97 6.24 -15.34 10.13
CA THR A 97 6.75 -16.72 10.16
C THR A 97 7.66 -16.98 11.36
N SER A 98 8.29 -15.94 11.93
CA SER A 98 9.22 -16.08 13.05
C SER A 98 8.50 -16.25 14.39
N LYS A 99 7.29 -15.70 14.48
CA LYS A 99 6.45 -15.71 15.69
C LYS A 99 5.23 -16.63 15.56
N ASP A 100 5.00 -17.21 14.38
CA ASP A 100 3.81 -17.97 14.04
C ASP A 100 2.52 -17.19 14.38
N LYS A 101 2.43 -15.96 13.85
CA LYS A 101 1.33 -15.04 14.20
C LYS A 101 0.82 -14.25 13.00
N TYR A 102 -0.49 -14.04 12.98
CA TYR A 102 -1.18 -13.25 11.98
C TYR A 102 -1.48 -11.84 12.48
N TYR A 103 -1.26 -10.87 11.59
CA TYR A 103 -1.48 -9.45 11.81
C TYR A 103 -2.41 -8.89 10.73
N HIS A 104 -3.06 -7.81 11.11
CA HIS A 104 -4.19 -7.23 10.40
C HIS A 104 -3.84 -5.82 9.95
N TYR A 105 -3.94 -5.56 8.65
CA TYR A 105 -3.69 -4.26 8.06
C TYR A 105 -4.89 -3.79 7.24
N ILE A 106 -5.25 -2.52 7.35
CA ILE A 106 -6.35 -1.93 6.59
C ILE A 106 -5.77 -0.92 5.62
N SER A 107 -5.84 -1.26 4.33
CA SER A 107 -5.45 -0.37 3.26
C SER A 107 -6.56 0.58 2.87
N LYS A 108 -6.17 1.82 2.56
CA LYS A 108 -7.05 2.87 2.02
C LYS A 108 -6.74 3.21 0.56
N ILE A 109 -5.80 2.49 -0.06
CA ILE A 109 -5.43 2.63 -1.46
C ILE A 109 -6.06 1.48 -2.24
N GLY A 110 -6.92 1.81 -3.20
CA GLY A 110 -7.54 0.82 -4.08
C GLY A 110 -6.72 0.56 -5.33
N GLY A 111 -7.05 -0.51 -6.07
CA GLY A 111 -6.44 -0.79 -7.36
C GLY A 111 -5.03 -1.39 -7.28
N ILE A 112 -4.32 -1.33 -8.40
CA ILE A 112 -2.94 -1.83 -8.51
C ILE A 112 -1.93 -0.97 -7.76
N SER A 113 -2.23 0.32 -7.54
CA SER A 113 -1.36 1.24 -6.80
C SER A 113 -1.11 0.78 -5.36
N PHE A 114 -2.08 0.10 -4.75
CA PHE A 114 -1.94 -0.55 -3.44
C PHE A 114 -0.62 -1.33 -3.29
N PHE A 115 -0.24 -2.11 -4.31
CA PHE A 115 0.96 -2.93 -4.24
C PHE A 115 2.22 -2.08 -4.11
N LYS A 116 2.32 -1.03 -4.92
CA LYS A 116 3.50 -0.16 -4.98
C LYS A 116 3.56 0.82 -3.83
N GLU A 117 2.43 1.44 -3.50
CA GLU A 117 2.37 2.57 -2.56
C GLU A 117 2.28 2.11 -1.11
N GLU A 118 1.83 0.88 -0.87
CA GLU A 118 1.49 0.41 0.47
C GLU A 118 2.05 -0.98 0.78
N LEU A 119 1.70 -2.01 0.00
CA LEU A 119 2.03 -3.40 0.35
C LEU A 119 3.54 -3.70 0.30
N ILE A 120 4.22 -3.33 -0.79
CA ILE A 120 5.67 -3.52 -0.92
C ILE A 120 6.42 -2.70 0.13
N PRO A 121 6.20 -1.38 0.28
CA PRO A 121 6.85 -0.59 1.32
C PRO A 121 6.59 -1.12 2.74
N LEU A 122 5.39 -1.62 3.02
CA LEU A 122 5.05 -2.25 4.30
C LEU A 122 5.93 -3.47 4.56
N LEU A 123 6.02 -4.40 3.61
CA LEU A 123 6.88 -5.59 3.76
C LEU A 123 8.36 -5.23 3.87
N GLU A 124 8.84 -4.27 3.07
CA GLU A 124 10.23 -3.79 3.16
C GLU A 124 10.53 -3.22 4.54
N LYS A 125 9.64 -2.39 5.08
CA LYS A 125 9.79 -1.80 6.41
C LYS A 125 9.67 -2.84 7.52
N LEU A 126 8.77 -3.82 7.40
CA LEU A 126 8.67 -4.94 8.33
C LEU A 126 9.95 -5.76 8.34
N ASN A 127 10.52 -6.06 7.17
CA ASN A 127 11.78 -6.77 7.04
C ASN A 127 12.96 -5.98 7.64
N GLU A 128 12.98 -4.65 7.44
CA GLU A 128 13.98 -3.76 8.04
C GLU A 128 13.90 -3.73 9.58
N LEU A 129 12.69 -3.63 10.13
CA LEU A 129 12.45 -3.53 11.58
C LEU A 129 12.41 -4.88 12.30
N GLY A 130 12.26 -5.98 11.55
CA GLY A 130 12.27 -7.35 12.05
C GLY A 130 11.05 -7.78 12.87
N SER A 131 10.06 -6.92 13.09
CA SER A 131 8.83 -7.28 13.80
C SER A 131 7.67 -6.32 13.51
N TRP A 132 6.44 -6.85 13.60
CA TRP A 132 5.22 -6.04 13.52
C TRP A 132 5.13 -4.99 14.63
N GLU A 133 5.49 -5.35 15.85
CA GLU A 133 5.43 -4.44 16.99
C GLU A 133 6.38 -3.25 16.83
N ALA A 134 7.61 -3.49 16.33
CA ALA A 134 8.54 -2.41 16.01
C ALA A 134 8.00 -1.50 14.89
N TYR A 135 7.32 -2.08 13.90
CA TYR A 135 6.65 -1.30 12.86
C TYR A 135 5.54 -0.40 13.40
N GLN A 136 4.72 -0.89 14.34
CA GLN A 136 3.68 -0.05 14.98
C GLN A 136 4.30 1.15 15.71
N ILE A 137 5.36 0.90 16.49
CA ILE A 137 6.10 1.97 17.19
C ILE A 137 6.69 2.98 16.20
N TYR A 138 7.25 2.50 15.09
CA TYR A 138 7.80 3.35 14.03
C TYR A 138 6.74 4.28 13.43
N ILE A 139 5.55 3.76 13.12
CA ILE A 139 4.45 4.57 12.58
C ILE A 139 3.99 5.63 13.59
N GLU A 140 3.80 5.26 14.86
CA GLU A 140 3.43 6.21 15.91
C GLU A 140 4.47 7.32 16.09
N LEU A 141 5.76 6.98 15.99
CA LEU A 141 6.86 7.92 16.06
C LEU A 141 6.83 8.90 14.88
N GLU A 142 6.62 8.41 13.65
CA GLU A 142 6.54 9.25 12.46
C GLU A 142 5.34 10.21 12.51
N GLU A 143 4.17 9.74 12.99
CA GLU A 143 3.02 10.61 13.22
C GLU A 143 3.31 11.69 14.27
N THR A 144 3.98 11.31 15.36
CA THR A 144 4.36 12.23 16.44
C THR A 144 5.33 13.29 15.95
N LYS A 145 6.35 12.91 15.15
CA LYS A 145 7.28 13.86 14.53
C LYS A 145 6.56 14.85 13.61
N LYS A 146 5.61 14.39 12.79
CA LYS A 146 4.82 15.27 11.91
C LYS A 146 3.99 16.27 12.72
N LYS A 147 3.33 15.82 13.79
CA LYS A 147 2.57 16.69 14.69
C LYS A 147 3.48 17.73 15.36
N LEU A 148 4.65 17.32 15.83
CA LEU A 148 5.63 18.22 16.44
C LEU A 148 6.13 19.28 15.45
N GLN A 149 6.42 18.89 14.20
CA GLN A 149 6.83 19.82 13.15
C GLN A 149 5.74 20.84 12.83
N SER A 150 4.48 20.40 12.72
CA SER A 150 3.35 21.30 12.51
C SER A 150 3.20 22.28 13.68
N LEU A 151 3.24 21.78 14.92
CA LEU A 151 3.09 22.62 16.10
C LEU A 151 4.21 23.65 16.23
N LYS A 152 5.44 23.26 15.88
CA LYS A 152 6.59 24.17 15.86
C LYS A 152 6.36 25.31 14.86
N LYS A 153 5.87 24.97 13.67
CA LYS A 153 5.54 25.97 12.64
C LYS A 153 4.46 26.93 13.14
N ASP A 154 3.40 26.42 13.74
CA ASP A 154 2.31 27.24 14.29
C ASP A 154 2.79 28.16 15.42
N TYR A 155 3.71 27.67 16.26
CA TYR A 155 4.34 28.46 17.32
C TYR A 155 5.20 29.60 16.74
N ASP A 156 6.05 29.30 15.76
CA ASP A 156 6.90 30.30 15.12
C ASP A 156 6.04 31.40 14.45
N GLU A 157 4.98 31.02 13.73
CA GLU A 157 4.02 31.97 13.13
C GLU A 157 3.29 32.84 14.16
N LEU A 158 2.96 32.30 15.33
CA LEU A 158 2.31 33.05 16.40
C LEU A 158 3.29 34.02 17.07
N ASN A 159 4.53 33.57 17.28
CA ASN A 159 5.59 34.35 17.90
C ASN A 159 5.96 35.56 17.02
N ASP A 160 6.06 35.38 15.71
CA ASP A 160 6.29 36.47 14.75
C ASP A 160 5.16 37.51 14.79
N LYS A 161 3.91 37.07 14.90
CA LYS A 161 2.75 37.99 15.05
C LYS A 161 2.78 38.75 16.37
N TYR A 162 3.18 38.09 17.46
CA TYR A 162 3.31 38.71 18.77
C TYR A 162 4.34 39.85 18.73
N TYR A 163 5.54 39.60 18.19
CA TYR A 163 6.57 40.63 18.09
C TYR A 163 6.17 41.78 17.16
N ALA A 164 5.51 41.49 16.03
CA ALA A 164 4.99 42.53 15.15
C ALA A 164 3.97 43.45 15.87
N LEU A 165 3.09 42.88 16.69
CA LEU A 165 2.13 43.63 17.51
C LEU A 165 2.84 44.48 18.57
N GLU A 166 3.79 43.90 19.30
CA GLU A 166 4.58 44.60 20.32
C GLU A 166 5.33 45.80 19.74
N GLU A 167 5.94 45.66 18.55
CA GLU A 167 6.58 46.77 17.85
C GLU A 167 5.60 47.87 17.43
N THR A 168 4.38 47.52 17.00
CA THR A 168 3.37 48.54 16.68
C THR A 168 2.88 49.29 17.91
N MET A 169 2.63 48.60 19.02
CA MET A 169 2.18 49.22 20.27
C MET A 169 3.24 50.14 20.88
N ASN A 170 4.52 49.81 20.72
CA ASN A 170 5.62 50.63 21.21
C ASN A 170 5.91 51.87 20.33
N LYS A 171 5.41 51.92 19.08
CA LYS A 171 5.52 53.10 18.20
C LYS A 171 4.37 54.10 18.39
N GLU A 172 3.26 53.68 18.99
CA GLU A 172 2.06 54.51 19.20
C GLU A 172 2.03 55.22 20.57
N ASN A 173 2.99 54.92 21.47
CA ASN A 173 3.22 55.61 22.74
C ASN A 173 4.44 56.54 22.68
#